data_AF-A0A7W1TY81-F1
#
_entry.id   AF-A0A7W1TY81-F1
#
_cell.length_a   1.000
_cell.length_b   1.000
_cell.length_c   1.000
_cell.angle_alpha   90.00
_cell.angle_beta   90.00
_cell.angle_gamma   90.00
#
_symmetry.space_group_name_H-M   'P 1'
#
loop_
_entity.id
_entity.type
_entity.pdbx_description
1 polymer ?
#
loop_
_entity_poly.entity_id
_entity_poly.type
_entity_poly.pdbx_seq_one_letter_code
_entity_poly.pdbx_strand_id
1 'polypeptide(L)'
;DASVDPWSDRIPIGDSMVGKGTKVRLRPRPGGDAQDFFLVGMDATVAGVFADVDGGRHVAVTLDDDPAAELNLAHGRFRYFHPDEVEPLPTEESSP
;
A
#
# COMPACT_ATOMS: atom_id res chain seq x y z
N ASP A 1 -13.07 0.16 19.32
CA ASP A 1 -12.50 -1.15 18.96
C ASP A 1 -12.40 -1.22 17.44
N ALA A 2 -11.26 -0.83 16.89
CA ALA A 2 -10.98 -1.00 15.45
C ALA A 2 -9.96 -2.12 15.35
N SER A 3 -10.39 -3.35 15.63
CA SER A 3 -9.54 -4.54 15.56
C SER A 3 -9.33 -4.93 14.11
N VAL A 4 -8.48 -4.20 13.39
CA VAL A 4 -7.93 -4.67 12.12
C VAL A 4 -6.75 -5.58 12.41
N ASP A 5 -6.66 -6.71 11.71
CA ASP A 5 -5.45 -7.54 11.69
C ASP A 5 -4.62 -7.16 10.45
N PRO A 6 -3.49 -6.45 10.60
CA PRO A 6 -2.76 -5.94 9.45
C PRO A 6 -2.24 -7.01 8.49
N TRP A 7 -2.10 -8.24 8.96
CA TRP A 7 -1.48 -9.31 8.20
C TRP A 7 -2.49 -10.18 7.44
N SER A 8 -3.76 -10.15 7.83
CA SER A 8 -4.82 -10.93 7.20
C SER A 8 -5.94 -10.08 6.61
N ASP A 9 -6.13 -8.86 7.10
CA ASP A 9 -7.25 -8.04 6.68
C ASP A 9 -7.01 -7.50 5.26
N ARG A 10 -8.11 -7.39 4.50
CA ARG A 10 -8.11 -6.89 3.13
C ARG A 10 -9.16 -5.81 2.98
N ILE A 11 -8.87 -4.82 2.15
CA ILE A 11 -9.77 -3.69 1.90
C ILE A 11 -10.09 -3.60 0.41
N PRO A 12 -11.32 -3.23 0.04
CA PRO A 12 -11.64 -2.96 -1.36
C PRO A 12 -10.94 -1.67 -1.81
N ILE A 13 -10.22 -1.75 -2.92
CA ILE A 13 -9.65 -0.58 -3.61
C ILE A 13 -10.02 -0.71 -5.08
N GLY A 14 -10.87 0.19 -5.58
CA GLY A 14 -11.51 0.01 -6.88
C GLY A 14 -12.29 -1.31 -6.91
N ASP A 15 -11.99 -2.16 -7.90
CA ASP A 15 -12.62 -3.47 -8.09
C ASP A 15 -11.83 -4.64 -7.45
N SER A 16 -10.70 -4.37 -6.77
CA SER A 16 -9.80 -5.40 -6.25
C SER A 16 -9.73 -5.39 -4.72
N MET A 17 -9.60 -6.59 -4.13
CA MET A 17 -9.33 -6.74 -2.71
C MET A 17 -7.82 -6.67 -2.45
N VAL A 18 -7.41 -5.62 -1.74
CA VAL A 18 -6.00 -5.32 -1.47
C VAL A 18 -5.64 -5.68 -0.03
N GLY A 19 -4.55 -6.39 0.15
CA GLY A 19 -3.95 -6.65 1.46
C GLY A 19 -2.52 -7.14 1.30
N LYS A 20 -1.97 -7.78 2.35
CA LYS A 20 -0.57 -8.23 2.34
C LYS A 20 -0.22 -9.04 1.09
N GLY A 21 0.85 -8.65 0.41
CA GLY A 21 1.39 -9.27 -0.81
C GLY A 21 0.79 -8.75 -2.11
N THR A 22 -0.29 -7.96 -2.07
CA THR A 22 -0.87 -7.35 -3.27
C THR A 22 0.09 -6.29 -3.84
N LYS A 23 0.30 -6.34 -5.16
CA LYS A 23 1.04 -5.32 -5.91
C LYS A 23 0.14 -4.12 -6.19
N VAL A 24 0.64 -2.93 -5.94
CA VAL A 24 -0.09 -1.68 -6.15
C VAL A 24 0.85 -0.65 -6.76
N ARG A 25 0.28 0.29 -7.52
CA ARG A 25 0.97 1.47 -8.04
C ARG A 25 0.57 2.69 -7.24
N LEU A 26 1.57 3.49 -6.86
CA LEU A 26 1.33 4.68 -6.05
C LEU A 26 0.85 5.85 -6.91
N ARG A 27 -0.22 6.51 -6.45
CA ARG A 27 -0.82 7.71 -7.02
C ARG A 27 -1.13 8.73 -5.91
N PRO A 28 -0.10 9.27 -5.23
CA PRO A 28 -0.30 10.29 -4.20
C PRO A 28 -1.01 11.52 -4.80
N ARG A 29 -1.92 12.13 -4.04
CA ARG A 29 -2.69 13.28 -4.52
C ARG A 29 -1.81 14.53 -4.67
N PRO A 30 -2.08 15.40 -5.66
CA PRO A 30 -1.40 16.69 -5.76
C PRO A 30 -1.76 17.54 -4.52
N GLY A 31 -0.76 17.78 -3.66
CA GLY A 31 -0.92 18.48 -2.37
C GLY A 31 -0.27 17.78 -1.18
N GLY A 32 0.20 16.53 -1.34
CA GLY A 32 1.09 15.87 -0.36
C GLY A 32 2.48 16.52 -0.28
N ASP A 33 3.29 16.09 0.70
CA ASP A 33 4.68 16.55 0.86
C ASP A 33 5.48 16.37 -0.44
N ALA A 34 6.42 17.27 -0.72
CA ALA A 34 7.19 17.27 -1.97
C ALA A 34 7.92 15.93 -2.25
N GLN A 35 8.15 15.11 -1.22
CA GLN A 35 8.73 13.78 -1.34
C GLN A 35 7.80 12.76 -2.02
N ASP A 36 6.49 12.93 -1.93
CA ASP A 36 5.52 11.99 -2.51
C ASP A 36 5.42 12.11 -4.03
N PHE A 37 5.72 13.29 -4.59
CA PHE A 37 5.73 13.47 -6.04
C PHE A 37 6.71 12.55 -6.76
N PHE A 38 7.83 12.18 -6.10
CA PHE A 38 8.78 11.23 -6.68
C PHE A 38 8.25 9.79 -6.70
N LEU A 39 7.29 9.47 -5.83
CA LEU A 39 6.69 8.13 -5.73
C LEU A 39 5.58 7.90 -6.75
N VAL A 40 5.14 8.94 -7.47
CA VAL A 40 4.08 8.84 -8.47
C VAL A 40 4.46 7.83 -9.54
N GLY A 41 3.64 6.80 -9.70
CA GLY A 41 3.84 5.74 -10.68
C GLY A 41 4.83 4.64 -10.25
N MET A 42 5.39 4.71 -9.04
CA MET A 42 6.22 3.62 -8.51
C MET A 42 5.38 2.40 -8.13
N ASP A 43 5.97 1.23 -8.31
CA ASP A 43 5.39 -0.04 -7.89
C ASP A 43 5.76 -0.35 -6.45
N ALA A 44 4.77 -0.83 -5.72
CA ALA A 44 4.89 -1.15 -4.32
C ALA A 44 4.14 -2.44 -4.00
N THR A 45 4.61 -3.11 -2.96
CA THR A 45 3.95 -4.28 -2.39
C THR A 45 3.31 -3.90 -1.07
N VAL A 46 2.04 -4.26 -0.90
CA VAL A 46 1.35 -4.05 0.37
C VAL A 46 1.93 -5.00 1.42
N ALA A 47 2.44 -4.42 2.50
CA ALA A 47 2.91 -5.16 3.66
C ALA A 47 1.77 -5.49 4.64
N GLY A 48 0.75 -4.63 4.71
CA GLY A 48 -0.43 -4.86 5.55
C GLY A 48 -1.45 -3.74 5.53
N VAL A 49 -2.57 -3.94 6.23
CA VAL A 49 -3.69 -2.99 6.33
C VAL A 49 -3.78 -2.45 7.76
N PHE A 50 -3.77 -1.13 7.92
CA PHE A 50 -3.83 -0.49 9.23
C PHE A 50 -5.08 0.38 9.35
N ALA A 51 -5.62 0.48 10.56
CA ALA A 51 -6.70 1.39 10.86
C ALA A 51 -6.10 2.75 11.18
N ASP A 52 -6.76 3.79 10.72
CA ASP A 52 -6.42 5.17 11.05
C ASP A 52 -7.09 5.61 12.36
N VAL A 53 -6.57 6.66 12.97
CA VAL A 53 -7.09 7.27 14.20
C VAL A 53 -8.54 7.75 14.04
N ASP A 54 -8.91 8.17 12.83
CA ASP A 54 -10.26 8.64 12.49
C ASP A 54 -11.22 7.51 12.07
N GLY A 55 -10.78 6.24 12.18
CA GLY A 55 -11.56 5.07 11.77
C GLY A 55 -11.49 4.73 10.28
N GLY A 56 -10.65 5.45 9.53
CA GLY A 56 -10.27 5.11 8.15
C GLY A 56 -9.39 3.86 8.08
N ARG A 57 -9.05 3.44 6.85
CA ARG A 57 -8.10 2.34 6.60
C ARG A 57 -6.98 2.84 5.71
N HIS A 58 -5.75 2.46 6.04
CA HIS A 58 -4.55 2.77 5.27
C HIS A 58 -3.84 1.50 4.88
N VAL A 59 -3.19 1.50 3.72
CA VAL A 59 -2.31 0.41 3.31
C VAL A 59 -0.87 0.78 3.63
N ALA A 60 -0.19 -0.12 4.35
CA ALA A 60 1.25 -0.06 4.52
C ALA A 60 1.90 -0.73 3.32
N VAL A 61 2.83 -0.04 2.66
CA VAL A 61 3.51 -0.53 1.45
C VAL A 61 5.02 -0.44 1.57
N THR A 62 5.70 -1.35 0.88
CA THR A 62 7.15 -1.31 0.59
C THR A 62 7.35 -1.04 -0.90
N LEU A 63 8.27 -0.15 -1.26
CA LEU A 63 8.58 0.11 -2.67
C LEU A 63 9.41 -1.05 -3.23
N ASP A 64 9.07 -1.51 -4.43
CA ASP A 64 9.78 -2.64 -5.05
C ASP A 64 11.17 -2.24 -5.55
N ASP A 65 11.34 -1.00 -6.02
CA ASP A 65 12.61 -0.44 -6.51
C ASP A 65 13.48 0.21 -5.41
N ASP A 66 13.07 0.16 -4.13
CA ASP A 66 13.87 0.73 -3.04
C ASP A 66 14.98 -0.25 -2.63
N PRO A 67 16.27 0.08 -2.82
CA PRO A 67 17.37 -0.79 -2.40
C PRO A 67 17.41 -1.01 -0.89
N ALA A 68 16.72 -0.15 -0.12
CA ALA A 68 16.54 -0.30 1.32
C ALA A 68 15.23 -1.00 1.69
N ALA A 69 14.44 -1.54 0.75
CA ALA A 69 13.13 -2.14 1.02
C ALA A 69 13.19 -3.26 2.06
N GLU A 70 14.15 -4.18 1.93
CA GLU A 70 14.32 -5.30 2.87
C GLU A 70 14.76 -4.83 4.25
N LEU A 71 15.65 -3.82 4.31
CA LEU A 71 16.06 -3.18 5.55
C LEU A 71 14.87 -2.47 6.22
N ASN A 72 14.10 -1.72 5.46
CA ASN A 72 12.90 -1.02 5.92
C ASN A 72 11.87 -2.02 6.47
N LEU A 73 11.65 -3.14 5.78
CA LEU A 73 10.79 -4.23 6.26
C LEU A 73 11.28 -4.80 7.60
N ALA A 74 12.58 -5.08 7.73
CA ALA A 74 13.17 -5.60 8.96
C ALA A 74 13.07 -4.62 10.14
N HIS A 75 13.10 -3.31 9.86
CA HIS A 75 12.93 -2.25 10.86
C HIS A 75 11.46 -1.82 11.04
N GLY A 76 10.50 -2.46 10.36
CA GLY A 76 9.08 -2.11 10.43
C GLY A 76 8.74 -0.71 9.88
N ARG A 77 9.59 -0.18 8.99
CA ARG A 77 9.36 1.11 8.32
C ARG A 77 8.56 0.88 7.05
N PHE A 78 7.29 1.22 7.10
CA PHE A 78 6.39 1.21 5.95
C PHE A 78 5.98 2.62 5.56
N ARG A 79 5.60 2.79 4.31
CA ARG A 79 4.87 3.99 3.86
C ARG A 79 3.39 3.71 3.91
N TYR A 80 2.60 4.68 4.36
CA TYR A 80 1.16 4.53 4.53
C TYR A 80 0.45 5.40 3.51
N PHE A 81 -0.49 4.82 2.77
CA PHE A 81 -1.28 5.53 1.77
C PHE A 81 -2.76 5.30 1.98
N HIS A 82 -3.57 6.29 1.60
CA HIS A 82 -5.01 6.11 1.52
C HIS A 82 -5.38 5.16 0.38
N PRO A 83 -6.47 4.39 0.49
CA PRO A 83 -6.99 3.56 -0.60
C PRO A 83 -7.10 4.29 -1.94
N ASP A 84 -7.47 5.57 -1.91
CA ASP A 84 -7.63 6.39 -3.11
C ASP A 84 -6.29 6.88 -3.71
N GLU A 85 -5.18 6.66 -3.02
CA GLU A 85 -3.83 7.05 -3.42
C GLU A 85 -3.01 5.88 -3.95
N VAL A 86 -3.63 4.71 -4.06
CA VAL A 86 -3.01 3.50 -4.59
C VAL A 86 -3.95 2.88 -5.62
N GLU A 87 -3.35 2.27 -6.63
CA GLU A 87 -4.07 1.55 -7.67
C GLU A 87 -3.61 0.09 -7.67
N PRO A 88 -4.48 -0.89 -7.44
CA PRO A 88 -4.10 -2.29 -7.49
C PRO A 88 -3.61 -2.66 -8.88
N LEU A 89 -2.44 -3.29 -8.95
CA LEU A 89 -1.95 -3.84 -10.20
C LEU A 89 -2.66 -5.17 -10.47
N PRO A 90 -3.02 -5.46 -11.74
CA PRO A 90 -3.53 -6.77 -12.09
C PRO A 90 -2.45 -7.79 -11.72
N THR A 91 -2.75 -8.70 -10.79
CA THR A 91 -1.97 -9.92 -10.66
C THR A 91 -2.07 -10.62 -12.01
N GLU A 92 -0.95 -10.90 -12.66
CA GLU A 92 -0.89 -11.78 -13.83
C GLU A 92 -1.19 -13.23 -13.41
N GLU A 93 -2.35 -13.44 -12.78
CA GLU A 93 -2.95 -14.73 -12.44
C GLU A 93 -4.29 -14.83 -13.18
N SER A 94 -4.24 -14.63 -14.50
CA SER A 94 -5.27 -15.09 -15.42
C SER A 94 -4.64 -15.30 -16.79
N SER A 95 -3.76 -16.28 -16.87
CA SER A 95 -3.63 -17.07 -18.10
C SER A 95 -4.61 -18.25 -17.98
N PRO A 96 -5.59 -18.39 -18.89
CA PRO A 96 -6.52 -19.52 -18.92
C PRO A 96 -5.84 -20.85 -19.29
#